data_AF-A0A6I7P813-F1
#
_entry.id   AF-A0A6I7P813-F1
#
_cell.length_a   1.000
_cell.length_b   1.000
_cell.length_c   1.000
_cell.angle_alpha   90.00
_cell.angle_beta   90.00
_cell.angle_gamma   90.00
#
_symmetry.space_group_name_H-M   'P 1'
#
loop_
_entity.id
_entity.type
_entity.pdbx_description
1 polymer ?
#
loop_
_entity_poly.entity_id
_entity_poly.type
_entity_poly.pdbx_seq_one_letter_code
_entity_poly.pdbx_strand_id
1 'polypeptide(L)' 'MIDQPNRSGAILTAARLWRKTSAKGTDYLTGRLGGVRVLVMPKRDGDDGDHSHVLMFADAPQRDGGSR' A
#
# COMPACT_ATOMS: atom_id res chain seq x y z
N MET A 1 9.50 -32.83 -12.85
CA MET A 1 9.52 -31.63 -11.99
C MET A 1 9.76 -30.45 -12.91
N ILE A 2 8.73 -29.63 -13.17
CA ILE A 2 8.83 -28.53 -14.14
C ILE A 2 9.48 -27.34 -13.41
N ASP A 3 10.66 -26.96 -13.87
CA ASP A 3 11.34 -25.73 -13.47
C ASP A 3 10.51 -24.53 -13.96
N GLN A 4 9.90 -23.77 -13.04
CA GLN A 4 9.22 -22.54 -13.43
C GLN A 4 10.29 -21.46 -13.66
N PRO A 5 10.39 -20.88 -14.87
CA PRO A 5 11.38 -19.85 -15.14
C PRO A 5 11.12 -18.67 -14.19
N ASN A 6 12.15 -18.32 -13.42
CA ASN A 6 12.16 -17.19 -12.52
C ASN A 6 11.96 -15.88 -13.30
N ARG A 7 10.70 -15.49 -13.55
CA ARG A 7 10.30 -14.23 -14.19
C ARG A 7 10.40 -13.04 -13.24
N SER A 8 11.38 -13.01 -12.34
CA SER A 8 11.59 -11.81 -11.53
C SER A 8 12.29 -10.75 -12.38
N GLY A 9 11.49 -9.97 -13.10
CA GLY A 9 11.92 -8.63 -13.50
C GLY A 9 12.39 -7.84 -12.27
N ALA A 10 13.27 -6.86 -12.47
CA ALA A 10 13.81 -6.06 -11.38
C ALA A 10 12.67 -5.50 -10.51
N ILE A 11 12.68 -5.84 -9.21
CA ILE A 11 11.70 -5.32 -8.25
C ILE A 11 12.06 -3.86 -7.95
N LEU A 12 11.13 -2.95 -8.21
CA LEU A 12 11.29 -1.53 -7.95
C LEU A 12 10.52 -1.13 -6.69
N THR A 13 11.12 -0.24 -5.89
CA THR A 13 10.40 0.36 -4.76
C THR A 13 9.38 1.36 -5.29
N ALA A 14 8.09 1.04 -5.19
CA ALA A 14 7.02 1.95 -5.63
C ALA A 14 6.78 3.11 -4.64
N ALA A 15 6.72 2.79 -3.34
CA ALA A 15 6.46 3.76 -2.29
C ALA A 15 7.08 3.34 -0.96
N ARG A 16 7.29 4.33 -0.10
CA ARG A 16 7.66 4.17 1.30
C ARG A 16 6.41 4.32 2.16
N LEU A 17 6.04 3.26 2.89
CA LEU A 17 4.79 3.18 3.66
C LEU A 17 5.07 2.99 5.15
N TRP A 18 4.42 3.78 5.99
CA TRP A 18 4.58 3.76 7.44
C TRP A 18 3.40 3.09 8.12
N ARG A 19 3.69 2.33 9.17
CA ARG A 19 2.67 1.72 10.02
C ARG A 19 1.97 2.79 10.85
N LYS A 20 0.65 2.68 10.91
CA LYS A 20 -0.21 3.43 11.82
C LYS A 20 -1.25 2.48 12.43
N THR A 21 -1.78 2.87 13.57
CA THR A 21 -2.86 2.15 14.24
C THR A 21 -4.12 3.02 14.17
N SER A 22 -5.25 2.42 13.78
CA SER A 22 -6.54 3.12 13.74
C SER A 22 -7.07 3.37 15.15
N ALA A 23 -8.06 4.25 15.28
CA ALA A 23 -8.72 4.47 16.58
C ALA A 23 -9.36 3.20 17.16
N LYS A 24 -9.63 2.19 16.32
CA LYS A 24 -10.18 0.89 16.71
C LYS A 24 -9.08 -0.16 16.99
N GLY A 25 -7.81 0.22 17.00
CA GLY A 25 -6.68 -0.67 17.30
C GLY A 25 -6.16 -1.49 16.12
N THR A 26 -6.68 -1.27 14.90
CA THR A 26 -6.21 -2.00 13.71
C THR A 26 -4.98 -1.35 13.11
N ASP A 27 -3.90 -2.13 12.93
CA ASP A 27 -2.71 -1.68 12.22
C ASP A 27 -2.93 -1.63 10.71
N TYR A 28 -2.40 -0.61 10.06
CA TYR A 28 -2.41 -0.42 8.61
C TYR A 28 -1.14 0.29 8.15
N LEU A 29 -0.81 0.18 6.87
CA LEU A 29 0.30 0.92 6.26
C LEU A 29 -0.23 2.11 5.49
N THR A 30 0.47 3.24 5.53
CA THR A 30 0.09 4.41 4.74
C THR A 30 1.31 5.21 4.26
N GLY A 31 1.19 5.83 3.08
CA GLY A 31 2.24 6.65 2.50
C GLY A 31 1.74 7.43 1.30
N ARG A 32 2.67 7.84 0.43
CA ARG A 32 2.35 8.47 -0.85
C ARG A 32 2.93 7.66 -1.99
N LEU A 33 2.18 7.62 -3.08
CA LEU A 33 2.62 7.13 -4.39
C LEU A 33 2.26 8.23 -5.41
N GLY A 34 3.25 9.02 -5.82
CA GLY A 34 2.99 10.20 -6.64
C GLY A 34 2.02 11.20 -5.97
N GLY A 35 0.93 11.52 -6.67
CA GLY A 35 -0.09 12.48 -6.25
C GLY A 35 -1.15 11.94 -5.30
N VAL A 36 -1.13 10.66 -4.95
CA VAL A 36 -2.16 10.03 -4.10
C VAL A 36 -1.61 9.56 -2.77
N ARG A 37 -2.50 9.51 -1.78
CA ARG A 37 -2.29 8.82 -0.51
C ARG A 37 -2.63 7.36 -0.73
N VAL A 38 -1.79 6.51 -0.18
CA VAL A 38 -1.98 5.06 -0.21
C VAL A 38 -2.27 4.57 1.19
N LEU A 39 -3.23 3.66 1.32
CA LEU A 39 -3.50 2.88 2.52
C LEU A 39 -3.50 1.40 2.17
N VAL A 40 -2.87 0.58 3.00
CA VAL A 40 -2.94 -0.88 2.93
C VAL A 40 -3.51 -1.37 4.25
N MET A 41 -4.76 -1.84 4.22
CA MET A 41 -5.45 -2.36 5.40
C MET A 41 -5.54 -3.88 5.34
N PRO A 42 -5.50 -4.58 6.49
CA PRO A 42 -5.85 -5.99 6.54
C PRO A 42 -7.25 -6.22 5.96
N LYS A 43 -7.41 -7.38 5.32
CA LYS A 43 -8.73 -7.86 4.89
C LYS A 43 -9.69 -7.88 6.08
N ARG A 44 -10.95 -7.49 5.84
CA ARG A 44 -12.00 -7.52 6.86
C ARG A 44 -12.72 -8.86 6.84
N ASP A 45 -13.27 -9.25 7.99
CA ASP A 45 -14.13 -10.42 8.07
C ASP A 45 -15.33 -10.26 7.13
N GLY A 46 -15.60 -11.29 6.33
CA GLY A 46 -16.69 -11.30 5.34
C GLY A 46 -16.38 -10.65 3.99
N ASP A 47 -15.15 -10.19 3.76
CA ASP A 47 -14.72 -9.68 2.45
C ASP A 47 -14.43 -10.86 1.48
N ASP A 48 -14.82 -10.75 0.22
CA ASP A 48 -14.76 -11.84 -0.77
C ASP A 48 -13.36 -12.00 -1.39
N GLY A 49 -13.01 -13.21 -1.85
CA GLY A 49 -11.77 -13.45 -2.61
C GLY A 49 -10.54 -13.81 -1.77
N ASP A 50 -9.45 -14.19 -2.46
CA ASP A 50 -8.20 -14.64 -1.85
C ASP A 50 -7.16 -13.50 -1.80
N HIS A 51 -7.32 -12.61 -0.83
CA HIS A 51 -6.37 -11.54 -0.54
C HIS A 51 -6.15 -11.42 0.97
N SER A 52 -4.99 -10.89 1.35
CA SER A 52 -4.68 -10.60 2.76
C SER A 52 -4.91 -9.13 3.13
N HIS A 53 -4.88 -8.23 2.16
CA HIS A 53 -4.95 -6.80 2.36
C HIS A 53 -5.72 -6.11 1.23
N VAL A 54 -6.30 -4.97 1.55
CA VAL A 54 -6.93 -4.06 0.61
C VAL A 54 -6.04 -2.83 0.42
N LEU A 55 -5.67 -2.56 -0.83
CA LEU A 55 -4.98 -1.33 -1.24
C LEU A 55 -6.01 -0.27 -1.60
N MET A 56 -5.94 0.89 -0.94
CA MET A 56 -6.85 2.01 -1.16
C MET A 56 -6.07 3.26 -1.54
N PHE A 57 -6.66 4.05 -2.44
CA PHE A 57 -6.16 5.36 -2.82
C PHE A 57 -7.09 6.45 -2.29
N ALA A 58 -6.50 7.53 -1.81
CA ALA A 58 -7.20 8.76 -1.49
C ALA A 58 -6.50 9.92 -2.18
N ASP A 59 -7.27 10.95 -2.52
CA ASP A 59 -6.69 12.19 -3.00
C ASP A 59 -5.73 12.75 -1.93
N ALA A 60 -4.62 13.29 -2.40
CA ALA A 60 -3.58 13.81 -1.53
C ALA A 60 -3.10 15.14 -2.07
N PRO A 61 -3.59 16.26 -1.49
CA PRO A 61 -3.27 17.60 -1.95
C PRO A 61 -1.78 17.71 -2.24
N GLN A 62 -1.46 18.26 -3.41
CA GLN A 62 -0.09 18.53 -3.80
C GLN A 62 0.53 19.35 -2.67
N ARG A 63 1.69 18.93 -2.17
CA ARG A 63 2.40 19.76 -1.19
C ARG A 63 2.88 20.97 -1.97
N ASP A 64 2.23 22.11 -1.77
CA ASP A 64 2.74 23.38 -2.27
C ASP A 64 4.20 23.48 -1.81
N GLY A 65 5.10 23.59 -2.78
CA GLY A 65 6.52 23.40 -2.60
C GLY A 65 7.08 24.26 -1.48
N GLY A 66 7.41 23.63 -0.36
CA GLY A 66 8.44 24.16 0.52
C GLY A 66 9.78 23.88 -0.13
N SER A 67 10.25 24.81 -0.97
CA SER A 67 11.69 24.92 -1.26
C SER A 67 12.43 24.97 0.07
N ARG A 68 13.31 24.01 0.28
CA ARG A 68 14.50 24.18 1.11
C ARG A 68 15.69 23.88 0.23
#